data_AF-A0A356KHV3-F1
#
_entry.id   AF-A0A356KHV3-F1
#
_cell.length_a   1.000
_cell.length_b   1.000
_cell.length_c   1.000
_cell.angle_alpha   90.00
_cell.angle_beta   90.00
_cell.angle_gamma   90.00
#
_symmetry.space_group_name_H-M   'P 1'
#
loop_
_entity.id
_entity.type
_entity.pdbx_description
1 polymer ?
#
loop_
_entity_poly.entity_id
_entity_poly.type
_entity_poly.pdbx_seq_one_letter_code
_entity_poly.pdbx_strand_id
1 'polypeptide(L)'
;SIDPEVLIMPFAIYGAPGSGKGARAGYEALLKLRDDPLGKRLKAIQRDQVYPGGTPLQGPLFYLFQVEMAAKQIYPHIFGRYRDDQAYPPAECLFEREAVAQILREAHGR
;
A
#
# COMPACT_ATOMS: atom_id res chain seq x y z
N SER A 1 10.26 12.79 -19.66
CA SER A 1 10.78 12.21 -18.40
C SER A 1 9.61 12.00 -17.47
N ILE A 2 9.45 10.83 -16.87
CA ILE A 2 8.43 10.61 -15.82
C ILE A 2 9.08 11.00 -14.50
N ASP A 3 8.60 12.08 -13.88
CA ASP A 3 9.01 12.55 -12.55
C ASP A 3 7.79 12.43 -11.62
N PRO A 4 7.67 11.32 -10.86
CA PRO A 4 6.47 11.03 -10.09
C PRO A 4 6.41 11.87 -8.82
N GLU A 5 5.21 12.34 -8.48
CA GLU A 5 4.94 13.01 -7.21
C GLU A 5 4.88 12.03 -6.03
N VAL A 6 4.54 10.76 -6.31
CA VAL A 6 4.43 9.67 -5.32
C VAL A 6 5.08 8.40 -5.87
N LEU A 7 5.80 7.67 -5.03
CA LEU A 7 6.35 6.35 -5.35
C LEU A 7 5.79 5.29 -4.39
N ILE A 8 5.20 4.23 -4.93
CA ILE A 8 4.73 3.08 -4.15
C ILE A 8 5.67 1.91 -4.42
N MET A 9 6.31 1.40 -3.37
CA MET A 9 7.22 0.25 -3.47
C MET A 9 6.42 -1.06 -3.45
N PRO A 10 6.30 -1.80 -4.56
CA PRO A 10 5.46 -3.00 -4.59
C PRO A 10 5.97 -4.06 -3.61
N PHE A 11 5.04 -4.80 -2.99
CA PHE A 11 5.33 -5.99 -2.16
C PHE A 11 6.14 -5.68 -0.90
N ALA A 12 6.09 -4.44 -0.44
CA ALA A 12 6.87 -3.98 0.70
C ALA A 12 6.29 -4.44 2.04
N ILE A 13 4.97 -4.66 2.16
CA ILE A 13 4.37 -5.20 3.40
C ILE A 13 4.32 -6.74 3.42
N TYR A 14 4.37 -7.37 2.25
CA TYR A 14 4.32 -8.83 2.10
C TYR A 14 5.16 -9.20 0.89
N GLY A 15 6.27 -9.90 1.10
CA GLY A 15 7.17 -10.26 0.03
C GLY A 15 6.53 -11.19 -1.00
N ALA A 16 7.12 -11.27 -2.20
CA ALA A 16 6.71 -12.23 -3.23
C ALA A 16 6.78 -13.67 -2.68
N PRO A 17 5.72 -14.50 -2.84
CA PRO A 17 5.74 -15.91 -2.45
C PRO A 17 6.95 -16.62 -3.05
N GLY A 18 7.67 -17.41 -2.25
CA GLY A 18 8.83 -18.19 -2.70
C GLY A 18 10.13 -17.39 -2.91
N SER A 19 10.14 -16.07 -2.72
CA SER A 19 11.34 -15.25 -2.97
C SER A 19 12.41 -15.31 -1.88
N GLY A 20 12.07 -15.79 -0.66
CA GLY A 20 12.93 -15.69 0.53
C GLY A 20 13.27 -14.25 0.95
N LYS A 21 12.71 -13.26 0.25
CA LYS A 21 13.00 -11.83 0.37
C LYS A 21 11.69 -11.11 0.73
N GLY A 22 11.45 -10.99 2.04
CA GLY A 22 10.32 -10.25 2.59
C GLY A 22 10.43 -8.73 2.39
N ALA A 23 9.69 -7.97 3.20
CA ALA A 23 9.71 -6.51 3.29
C ALA A 23 11.12 -5.87 3.20
N ARG A 24 12.12 -6.59 3.70
CA ARG A 24 13.55 -6.23 3.64
C ARG A 24 14.05 -5.93 2.23
N ALA A 25 13.67 -6.67 1.19
CA ALA A 25 14.19 -6.39 -0.16
C ALA A 25 13.61 -5.12 -0.78
N GLY A 26 12.32 -4.82 -0.53
CA GLY A 26 11.72 -3.54 -0.92
C GLY A 26 12.39 -2.37 -0.20
N TYR A 27 12.71 -2.54 1.08
CA TYR A 27 13.45 -1.55 1.86
C TYR A 27 14.88 -1.32 1.33
N GLU A 28 15.63 -2.38 1.02
CA GLU A 28 16.98 -2.26 0.44
C GLU A 28 16.96 -1.59 -0.95
N ALA A 29 15.94 -1.86 -1.76
CA ALA A 29 15.74 -1.18 -3.04
C ALA A 29 15.47 0.33 -2.86
N LEU A 30 14.68 0.69 -1.84
CA LEU A 30 14.44 2.08 -1.48
C LEU A 30 15.74 2.78 -1.06
N LEU A 31 16.55 2.16 -0.19
CA LEU A 31 17.83 2.73 0.25
C LEU A 31 18.74 3.02 -0.94
N LYS A 32 18.90 2.06 -1.85
CA LYS A 32 19.68 2.24 -3.08
C LYS A 32 19.18 3.41 -3.92
N LEU A 33 17.86 3.54 -4.07
CA LEU A 33 17.26 4.63 -4.84
C LEU A 33 17.47 5.99 -4.16
N ARG A 34 17.44 6.04 -2.82
CA ARG A 34 17.74 7.24 -2.04
C ARG A 34 19.20 7.64 -2.11
N ASP A 35 20.11 6.69 -2.28
CA ASP A 35 21.55 6.95 -2.39
C ASP A 35 22.01 7.27 -3.82
N ASP A 36 21.27 6.80 -4.82
CA ASP A 36 21.54 6.99 -6.24
C ASP A 36 21.43 8.48 -6.68
N PRO A 37 22.41 9.03 -7.42
CA PRO A 37 22.39 10.42 -7.88
C PRO A 37 21.19 10.80 -8.77
N LEU A 38 20.66 9.86 -9.56
CA LEU A 38 19.46 10.07 -10.37
C LEU A 38 18.20 9.90 -9.51
N GLY A 39 18.18 8.92 -8.61
CA GLY A 39 17.07 8.70 -7.68
C GLY A 39 16.76 9.92 -6.81
N LYS A 40 17.80 10.58 -6.28
CA LYS A 40 17.67 11.84 -5.50
C LYS A 40 17.01 13.00 -6.26
N ARG A 41 16.91 12.93 -7.59
CA ARG A 41 16.24 13.95 -8.42
C ARG A 41 14.73 13.76 -8.52
N LEU A 42 14.20 12.60 -8.12
CA LEU A 42 12.76 12.31 -8.17
C LEU A 42 12.03 13.12 -7.09
N LYS A 43 10.96 13.83 -7.46
CA LYS A 43 10.15 14.60 -6.50
C LYS A 43 9.61 13.75 -5.36
N ALA A 44 9.17 12.52 -5.66
CA ALA A 44 8.70 11.59 -4.63
C ALA A 44 9.75 11.35 -3.53
N ILE A 45 11.03 11.23 -3.88
CA ILE A 45 12.11 11.07 -2.89
C ILE A 45 12.36 12.38 -2.14
N GLN A 46 12.43 13.50 -2.86
CA GLN A 46 12.69 14.82 -2.25
C GLN A 46 11.62 15.24 -1.24
N ARG A 47 10.38 14.80 -1.44
CA ARG A 47 9.23 15.13 -0.59
C ARG A 47 8.82 14.03 0.38
N ASP A 48 9.63 12.98 0.48
CA ASP A 48 9.34 11.78 1.28
C ASP A 48 7.96 11.17 0.99
N GLN A 49 7.50 11.31 -0.26
CA GLN A 49 6.26 10.73 -0.78
C GLN A 49 6.52 9.32 -1.30
N VAL A 50 7.13 8.49 -0.46
CA VAL A 50 7.45 7.11 -0.79
C VAL A 50 6.82 6.16 0.21
N TYR A 51 5.95 5.29 -0.29
CA TYR A 51 5.11 4.44 0.55
C TYR A 51 5.33 2.96 0.25
N PRO A 52 5.28 2.08 1.26
CA PRO A 52 5.23 0.65 1.00
C PRO A 52 3.92 0.32 0.29
N GLY A 53 3.98 -0.53 -0.73
CA GLY A 53 2.82 -1.09 -1.41
C GLY A 53 2.38 -2.41 -0.76
N GLY A 54 1.16 -2.80 -1.12
CA GLY A 54 0.50 -3.99 -0.60
C GLY A 54 1.13 -5.31 -1.05
N THR A 55 0.37 -6.40 -0.89
CA THR A 55 0.82 -7.76 -1.22
C THR A 55 0.87 -8.01 -2.75
N PRO A 56 1.55 -9.06 -3.21
CA PRO A 56 1.48 -9.51 -4.60
C PRO A 56 0.18 -10.27 -4.94
N LEU A 57 -0.63 -10.59 -3.94
CA LEU A 57 -1.87 -11.33 -4.13
C LEU A 57 -2.87 -10.45 -4.88
N GLN A 58 -3.61 -11.10 -5.78
CA GLN A 58 -4.55 -10.45 -6.68
C GLN A 58 -5.98 -10.90 -6.35
N GLY A 59 -6.95 -10.07 -6.72
CA GLY A 59 -8.36 -10.38 -6.59
C GLY A 59 -9.14 -9.23 -5.94
N PRO A 60 -10.47 -9.25 -6.05
CA PRO A 60 -11.32 -8.14 -5.62
C PRO A 60 -11.12 -7.79 -4.15
N LEU A 61 -10.94 -8.78 -3.28
CA LEU A 61 -10.73 -8.54 -1.85
C LEU A 61 -9.38 -7.86 -1.57
N PHE A 62 -8.29 -8.31 -2.18
CA PHE A 62 -6.98 -7.70 -2.01
C PHE A 62 -6.95 -6.26 -2.52
N TYR A 63 -7.60 -5.99 -3.65
CA TYR A 63 -7.67 -4.64 -4.19
C TYR A 63 -8.36 -3.63 -3.26
N LEU A 64 -9.42 -4.01 -2.55
CA LEU A 64 -10.07 -3.12 -1.58
C LEU A 64 -9.07 -2.66 -0.51
N PHE A 65 -8.35 -3.61 0.09
CA PHE A 65 -7.35 -3.29 1.12
C PHE A 65 -6.17 -2.46 0.57
N GLN A 66 -5.69 -2.79 -0.62
CA GLN A 66 -4.56 -2.09 -1.25
C GLN A 66 -4.93 -0.65 -1.65
N VAL A 67 -6.15 -0.43 -2.15
CA VAL A 67 -6.68 0.90 -2.46
C VAL A 67 -6.84 1.72 -1.18
N GLU A 68 -7.43 1.15 -0.13
CA GLU A 68 -7.61 1.87 1.13
C GLU A 68 -6.27 2.23 1.78
N MET A 69 -5.32 1.30 1.79
CA MET A 69 -3.96 1.54 2.26
C MET A 69 -3.30 2.69 1.49
N ALA A 70 -3.29 2.65 0.15
CA ALA A 70 -2.69 3.69 -0.67
C ALA A 70 -3.37 5.06 -0.46
N ALA A 71 -4.70 5.10 -0.42
CA ALA A 71 -5.45 6.34 -0.20
C ALA A 71 -5.08 7.00 1.14
N LYS A 72 -5.01 6.20 2.22
CA LYS A 72 -4.66 6.68 3.57
C LYS A 72 -3.19 7.08 3.70
N GLN A 73 -2.29 6.38 3.02
CA GLN A 73 -0.87 6.72 3.00
C GLN A 73 -0.62 8.04 2.26
N ILE A 74 -1.24 8.21 1.10
CA ILE A 74 -0.99 9.36 0.20
C ILE A 74 -1.78 10.60 0.62
N TYR A 75 -3.04 10.44 1.04
CA TYR A 75 -3.94 11.54 1.39
C TYR A 75 -4.55 11.36 2.79
N PRO A 76 -3.73 11.32 3.86
CA PRO A 76 -4.22 11.07 5.22
C PRO A 76 -5.16 12.16 5.75
N HIS A 77 -5.09 13.36 5.19
CA HIS A 77 -5.99 14.47 5.54
C HIS A 77 -7.40 14.32 4.92
N ILE A 78 -7.56 13.48 3.90
CA ILE A 78 -8.85 13.19 3.27
C ILE A 78 -9.43 11.88 3.83
N PHE A 79 -8.59 10.85 3.94
CA PHE A 79 -9.02 9.47 4.23
C PHE A 79 -8.68 8.97 5.63
N GLY A 80 -8.11 9.83 6.48
CA GLY A 80 -7.55 9.42 7.77
C GLY A 80 -6.17 8.77 7.64
N ARG A 81 -5.43 8.74 8.76
CA ARG A 81 -4.06 8.21 8.78
C ARG A 81 -4.07 6.68 8.64
N TYR A 82 -3.15 6.15 7.84
CA TYR A 82 -2.90 4.70 7.80
C TYR A 82 -2.48 4.16 9.18
N ARG A 83 -2.98 2.96 9.53
CA ARG A 83 -2.70 2.27 10.78
C ARG A 83 -2.41 0.80 10.49
N ASP A 84 -1.31 0.30 11.03
CA ASP A 84 -0.86 -1.08 10.80
C ASP A 84 -1.86 -2.12 11.36
N ASP A 85 -2.54 -1.78 12.46
CA ASP A 85 -3.58 -2.61 13.09
C ASP A 85 -4.92 -2.56 12.34
N GLN A 86 -5.04 -1.71 11.32
CA GLN A 86 -6.27 -1.40 10.58
C GLN A 86 -7.47 -1.00 11.45
N ALA A 87 -7.23 -0.60 12.70
CA ALA A 87 -8.28 -0.15 13.61
C ALA A 87 -8.62 1.32 13.30
N TYR A 88 -9.39 1.52 12.23
CA TYR A 88 -9.84 2.84 11.80
C TYR A 88 -11.13 3.26 12.53
N PRO A 89 -11.30 4.55 12.84
CA PRO A 89 -12.59 5.10 13.19
C PRO A 89 -13.63 4.78 12.10
N PRO A 90 -14.91 4.56 12.45
CA PRO A 90 -15.94 4.22 11.46
C PRO A 90 -16.03 5.20 10.29
N ALA A 91 -15.86 6.51 10.54
CA ALA A 91 -15.89 7.55 9.52
C ALA A 91 -14.68 7.54 8.57
N GLU A 92 -13.58 6.86 8.94
CA GLU A 92 -12.38 6.72 8.13
C GLU A 92 -12.32 5.37 7.40
N CYS A 93 -13.25 4.44 7.63
CA CYS A 93 -13.30 3.18 6.91
C CYS A 93 -13.78 3.39 5.46
N LEU A 94 -12.90 3.20 4.47
CA LEU A 94 -13.29 3.31 3.06
C LEU A 94 -14.20 2.16 2.63
N PHE A 95 -14.03 1.00 3.29
CA PHE A 95 -14.82 -0.19 3.05
C PHE A 95 -15.28 -0.78 4.39
N GLU A 96 -16.58 -0.88 4.57
CA GLU A 96 -17.16 -1.47 5.79
C GLU A 96 -16.93 -2.99 5.79
N ARG A 97 -16.16 -3.47 6.79
CA ARG A 97 -15.66 -4.86 6.82
C ARG A 97 -16.79 -5.89 6.91
N GLU A 98 -17.83 -5.60 7.69
CA GLU A 98 -18.96 -6.51 7.86
C GLU A 98 -19.83 -6.60 6.60
N ALA A 99 -20.09 -5.48 5.91
CA ALA A 99 -20.77 -5.50 4.62
C ALA A 99 -19.99 -6.32 3.57
N VAL A 100 -18.66 -6.14 3.48
CA VAL A 100 -17.82 -6.95 2.58
C VAL A 100 -17.89 -8.43 2.96
N ALA A 101 -17.77 -8.75 4.24
CA ALA A 101 -17.85 -10.13 4.72
C ALA A 101 -19.23 -10.75 4.42
N GLN A 102 -20.31 -9.98 4.52
CA GLN A 102 -21.66 -10.42 4.20
C GLN A 102 -21.81 -10.77 2.73
N ILE A 103 -21.34 -9.90 1.82
CA ILE A 103 -21.35 -10.16 0.38
C ILE A 103 -20.59 -11.46 0.05
N LEU A 104 -19.44 -11.68 0.68
CA LEU A 104 -18.66 -12.91 0.49
C LEU A 104 -19.42 -14.15 0.97
N ARG A 105 -20.04 -14.10 2.15
CA ARG A 105 -20.86 -15.21 2.67
C ARG A 105 -22.01 -15.56 1.72
N GLU A 106 -22.71 -14.56 1.19
CA GLU A 106 -23.81 -14.74 0.24
C GLU A 106 -23.34 -15.27 -1.14
N ALA A 107 -22.11 -14.92 -1.55
CA ALA A 107 -21.51 -15.45 -2.76
C ALA A 107 -21.07 -16.92 -2.61
N HIS A 108 -20.69 -17.35 -1.40
CA HIS A 108 -20.24 -18.72 -1.11
C HIS A 108 -21.37 -19.68 -0.70
N GLY A 109 -22.54 -19.18 -0.32
CA GLY A 109 -23.73 -19.97 0.02
C GLY A 109 -24.65 -20.29 -1.17
N ARG A 110 -24.18 -20.11 -2.41
CA ARG A 110 -24.87 -20.47 -3.65
C ARG A 110 -24.17 -21.62 -4.37
#